data_AF-A0AAP3H3Z1-F1
#
_entry.id   AF-A0AAP3H3Z1-F1
#
_cell.length_a   1.000
_cell.length_b   1.000
_cell.length_c   1.000
_cell.angle_alpha   90.00
_cell.angle_beta   90.00
_cell.angle_gamma   90.00
#
_symmetry.space_group_name_H-M   'P 1'
#
loop_
_entity.id
_entity.type
_entity.pdbx_description
1 polymer ?
#
loop_
_entity_poly.entity_id
_entity_poly.type
_entity_poly.pdbx_seq_one_letter_code
_entity_poly.pdbx_strand_id
1 'polypeptide(L)'
;MQIIIHAGAHGTEEDRLMKTLLRNKEEFLERGTSVPGPAKYRTLLKDCMSAAQMGEPSPDSRDFLWDAILEEETAERVILSNPHFFGSQRDALEGQRLYPEAEQRLMAMKALFPEDDLHLFMAIRSPVSFLSKLLEKAGNGRRQTVLNNTNPLDLRWSAMAARIRTAVPDVPITLWCYEDSPFLWAQILREMGDMKPDSKIRGGMDLLASIMTREGMRRLRQYLHERPEMTEVFKRKVFAAFLDKFALEEELEEELDIADWTPEFVEEIEQAYDADVAQLQKIPGVTLLTP
;
A
#
# COMPACT_ATOMS: atom_id res chain seq x y z
N MET A 1 0.98 -22.03 -2.41
CA MET A 1 1.64 -20.89 -3.09
C MET A 1 1.45 -19.65 -2.24
N GLN A 2 2.39 -18.71 -2.23
CA GLN A 2 2.26 -17.48 -1.45
C GLN A 2 1.58 -16.38 -2.28
N ILE A 3 0.54 -15.75 -1.75
CA ILE A 3 -0.21 -14.68 -2.41
C ILE A 3 0.05 -13.37 -1.68
N ILE A 4 0.75 -12.45 -2.33
CA ILE A 4 0.91 -11.07 -1.85
C ILE A 4 -0.26 -10.24 -2.36
N ILE A 5 -1.18 -9.90 -1.46
CA ILE A 5 -2.26 -8.96 -1.73
C ILE A 5 -1.76 -7.56 -1.38
N HIS A 6 -1.55 -6.73 -2.39
CA HIS A 6 -1.32 -5.30 -2.17
C HIS A 6 -2.64 -4.53 -2.26
N ALA A 7 -3.11 -4.07 -1.10
CA ALA A 7 -4.25 -3.17 -0.97
C ALA A 7 -3.72 -1.78 -0.61
N GLY A 8 -3.92 -0.79 -1.47
CA GLY A 8 -3.43 0.57 -1.19
C GLY A 8 -4.46 1.42 -0.45
N ALA A 9 -4.04 2.20 0.56
CA ALA A 9 -4.88 3.30 1.00
C ALA A 9 -5.10 4.26 -0.19
N HIS A 10 -6.31 4.80 -0.35
CA HIS A 10 -6.61 5.68 -1.48
C HIS A 10 -5.71 6.93 -1.41
N GLY A 11 -5.17 7.33 -2.57
CA GLY A 11 -4.27 8.47 -2.70
C GLY A 11 -2.81 8.20 -2.38
N THR A 12 -2.40 6.96 -2.09
CA THR A 12 -0.98 6.65 -1.80
C THR A 12 -0.16 6.45 -3.07
N GLU A 13 -0.49 5.51 -3.96
CA GLU A 13 0.51 5.09 -4.96
C GLU A 13 0.04 4.96 -6.42
N GLU A 14 -1.01 5.67 -6.85
CA GLU A 14 -1.54 5.83 -8.25
C GLU A 14 -0.91 4.93 -9.35
N ASP A 15 -0.99 3.60 -9.18
CA ASP A 15 -0.32 2.56 -9.98
C ASP A 15 1.23 2.58 -10.07
N ARG A 16 1.94 3.52 -9.44
CA ARG A 16 3.42 3.61 -9.46
C ARG A 16 4.09 2.33 -8.95
N LEU A 17 3.58 1.75 -7.86
CA LEU A 17 4.10 0.50 -7.32
C LEU A 17 3.95 -0.63 -8.33
N MET A 18 2.75 -0.80 -8.88
CA MET A 18 2.47 -1.83 -9.88
C MET A 18 3.36 -1.67 -11.12
N LYS A 19 3.53 -0.44 -11.62
CA LYS A 19 4.43 -0.14 -12.75
C LYS A 19 5.88 -0.51 -12.44
N THR A 20 6.33 -0.27 -11.20
CA THR A 20 7.69 -0.61 -10.78
C THR A 20 7.85 -2.13 -10.62
N LEU A 21 6.85 -2.82 -10.06
CA LEU A 21 6.84 -4.28 -9.97
C LEU A 21 6.92 -4.93 -11.37
N LEU A 22 6.09 -4.48 -12.31
CA LEU A 22 6.10 -4.99 -13.70
C LEU A 22 7.43 -4.75 -14.41
N ARG A 23 8.15 -3.67 -14.10
CA ARG A 23 9.49 -3.40 -14.65
C ARG A 23 10.55 -4.41 -14.22
N ASN A 24 10.31 -5.10 -13.10
CA ASN A 24 11.20 -6.10 -12.52
C ASN A 24 10.64 -7.53 -12.68
N LYS A 25 9.56 -7.73 -13.45
CA LYS A 25 8.85 -9.03 -13.54
C LYS A 25 9.75 -10.22 -13.92
N GLU A 26 10.71 -10.01 -14.82
CA GLU A 26 11.60 -11.09 -15.28
C GLU A 26 12.53 -11.54 -14.15
N GLU A 27 13.13 -10.60 -13.43
CA GLU A 27 14.02 -10.90 -12.30
C GLU A 27 13.25 -11.49 -11.10
N PHE A 28 12.00 -11.08 -10.91
CA PHE A 28 11.12 -11.72 -9.92
C PHE A 28 10.77 -13.16 -10.31
N LEU A 29 10.43 -13.40 -11.59
CA LEU A 29 10.04 -14.72 -12.07
C LEU A 29 11.21 -15.72 -12.03
N GLU A 30 12.43 -15.28 -12.35
CA GLU A 30 13.67 -16.09 -12.17
C GLU A 30 13.86 -16.56 -10.72
N ARG A 31 13.23 -15.91 -9.75
CA ARG A 31 13.27 -16.22 -8.32
C ARG A 31 11.96 -16.84 -7.82
N GLY A 32 11.07 -17.26 -8.72
CA GLY A 32 9.81 -17.89 -8.36
C GLY A 32 8.69 -16.94 -7.96
N THR A 33 8.82 -15.63 -8.23
CA THR A 33 7.74 -14.65 -7.99
C THR A 33 7.12 -14.14 -9.29
N SER A 34 5.85 -14.47 -9.53
CA SER A 34 5.08 -13.93 -10.65
C SER A 34 4.48 -12.56 -10.33
N VAL A 35 4.49 -11.67 -11.31
CA VAL A 35 3.85 -10.35 -11.27
C VAL A 35 2.88 -10.23 -12.44
N PRO A 36 1.68 -10.82 -12.34
CA PRO A 36 0.71 -10.80 -13.43
C PRO A 36 0.21 -9.37 -13.71
N GLY A 37 -0.12 -9.11 -14.98
CA GLY A 37 -0.74 -7.86 -15.37
C GLY A 37 -2.12 -7.70 -14.70
N PRO A 38 -2.51 -6.50 -14.22
CA PRO A 38 -3.77 -6.32 -13.46
C PRO A 38 -5.04 -6.78 -14.17
N ALA A 39 -5.07 -6.70 -15.51
CA ALA A 39 -6.19 -7.13 -16.33
C ALA A 39 -6.47 -8.64 -16.23
N LYS A 40 -5.46 -9.45 -15.87
CA LYS A 40 -5.60 -10.91 -15.74
C LYS A 40 -6.42 -11.32 -14.51
N TYR A 41 -6.30 -10.58 -13.40
CA TYR A 41 -6.88 -11.00 -12.12
C TYR A 41 -7.94 -10.06 -11.54
N ARG A 42 -7.90 -8.74 -11.80
CA ARG A 42 -8.75 -7.80 -11.04
C ARG A 42 -10.25 -8.07 -11.24
N THR A 43 -10.72 -8.23 -12.48
CA THR A 43 -12.13 -8.53 -12.78
C THR A 43 -12.48 -9.97 -12.39
N LEU A 44 -11.62 -10.93 -12.75
CA LEU A 44 -11.80 -12.34 -12.41
C LEU A 44 -12.00 -12.56 -10.91
N LEU A 45 -11.09 -12.05 -10.07
CA LEU A 45 -11.18 -12.18 -8.62
C LEU A 45 -12.39 -11.43 -8.05
N LYS A 46 -12.74 -10.26 -8.60
CA LYS A 46 -13.93 -9.53 -8.18
C LYS A 46 -15.19 -10.37 -8.39
N ASP A 47 -15.33 -10.98 -9.57
CA ASP A 47 -16.51 -11.76 -9.92
C ASP A 47 -16.56 -13.05 -9.11
N CYS A 48 -15.44 -13.76 -8.97
CA CYS A 48 -15.32 -14.96 -8.14
C CYS A 48 -15.61 -14.68 -6.66
N MET A 49 -15.06 -13.60 -6.08
CA MET A 49 -15.36 -13.22 -4.70
C MET A 49 -16.83 -12.87 -4.51
N SER A 50 -17.47 -12.25 -5.51
CA SER A 50 -18.90 -11.91 -5.45
C SER A 50 -19.77 -13.16 -5.52
N ALA A 51 -19.40 -14.13 -6.37
CA ALA A 51 -20.06 -15.43 -6.45
C ALA A 51 -19.89 -16.25 -5.15
N ALA A 52 -18.70 -16.21 -4.55
CA ALA A 52 -18.39 -16.90 -3.28
C ALA A 52 -19.23 -16.40 -2.09
N GLN A 53 -19.81 -15.20 -2.17
CA GLN A 53 -20.76 -14.71 -1.17
C GLN A 53 -22.13 -15.40 -1.25
N MET A 54 -22.45 -16.02 -2.39
CA MET A 54 -23.72 -16.71 -2.62
C MET A 54 -23.64 -18.22 -2.35
N GLY A 55 -22.44 -18.77 -2.18
CA GLY A 55 -22.18 -20.18 -1.92
C GLY A 55 -20.68 -20.48 -1.94
N GLU A 56 -20.28 -21.63 -1.39
CA GLU A 56 -18.87 -22.03 -1.37
C GLU A 56 -18.31 -22.20 -2.79
N PRO A 57 -17.07 -21.73 -3.07
CA PRO A 57 -16.39 -22.00 -4.33
C PRO A 57 -16.28 -23.50 -4.62
N SER A 58 -16.25 -23.86 -5.90
CA SER A 58 -15.98 -25.24 -6.31
C SER A 58 -14.58 -25.67 -5.85
N PRO A 59 -14.34 -26.94 -5.50
CA PRO A 59 -12.99 -27.43 -5.19
C PRO A 59 -11.96 -27.10 -6.27
N ASP A 60 -12.37 -27.12 -7.54
CA ASP A 60 -11.50 -26.84 -8.69
C ASP A 60 -11.31 -25.33 -8.96
N SER A 61 -12.05 -24.44 -8.28
CA SER A 61 -12.02 -22.99 -8.55
C SER A 61 -10.61 -22.41 -8.38
N ARG A 62 -9.84 -22.92 -7.43
CA ARG A 62 -8.47 -22.49 -7.18
C ARG A 62 -7.58 -22.72 -8.40
N ASP A 63 -7.61 -23.93 -8.97
CA ASP A 63 -6.74 -24.30 -10.08
C ASP A 63 -7.12 -23.53 -11.35
N PHE A 64 -8.43 -23.35 -11.62
CA PHE A 64 -8.88 -22.49 -12.72
C PHE A 64 -8.44 -21.03 -12.57
N LEU A 65 -8.44 -20.50 -11.35
CA LEU A 65 -7.93 -19.15 -11.10
C LEU A 65 -6.44 -19.06 -11.40
N TRP A 66 -5.65 -20.07 -10.99
CA TRP A 66 -4.21 -20.07 -11.26
C TRP A 66 -3.87 -20.25 -12.74
N ASP A 67 -4.56 -21.15 -13.44
CA ASP A 67 -4.42 -21.31 -14.89
C ASP A 67 -4.68 -19.99 -15.63
N ALA A 68 -5.71 -19.24 -15.21
CA ALA A 68 -6.05 -17.95 -15.82
C ALA A 68 -5.08 -16.82 -15.45
N ILE A 69 -4.56 -16.79 -14.22
CA ILE A 69 -3.71 -15.71 -13.73
C ILE A 69 -2.25 -15.88 -14.17
N LEU A 70 -1.72 -17.09 -14.07
CA LEU A 70 -0.32 -17.42 -14.35
C LEU A 70 -0.07 -17.73 -15.83
N GLU A 71 -1.08 -18.22 -16.56
CA GLU A 71 -0.94 -18.71 -17.94
C GLU A 71 0.19 -19.76 -18.04
N GLU A 72 1.33 -19.40 -18.64
CA GLU A 72 2.47 -20.29 -18.84
C GLU A 72 3.54 -20.15 -17.73
N GLU A 73 3.38 -19.21 -16.79
CA GLU A 73 4.34 -18.98 -15.72
C GLU A 73 4.20 -20.02 -14.60
N THR A 74 5.34 -20.52 -14.11
CA THR A 74 5.39 -21.33 -12.88
C THR A 74 6.03 -20.48 -11.78
N ALA A 75 5.34 -20.34 -10.64
CA ALA A 75 5.79 -19.50 -9.53
C ALA A 75 5.41 -20.10 -8.17
N GLU A 76 6.19 -19.77 -7.15
CA GLU A 76 5.93 -20.11 -5.75
C GLU A 76 5.26 -18.94 -5.00
N ARG A 77 5.40 -17.72 -5.53
CA ARG A 77 4.80 -16.48 -5.03
C ARG A 77 4.13 -15.69 -6.15
N VAL A 78 3.00 -15.04 -5.87
CA VAL A 78 2.30 -14.15 -6.82
C VAL A 78 1.97 -12.82 -6.17
N ILE A 79 2.21 -11.72 -6.87
CA ILE A 79 1.86 -10.38 -6.41
C ILE A 79 0.60 -9.87 -7.11
N LEU A 80 -0.48 -9.69 -6.33
CA LEU A 80 -1.77 -9.20 -6.77
C LEU A 80 -2.04 -7.81 -6.19
N SER A 81 -1.83 -6.77 -6.99
CA SER A 81 -1.99 -5.37 -6.59
C SER A 81 -3.30 -4.76 -7.07
N ASN A 82 -4.15 -4.40 -6.12
CA ASN A 82 -5.42 -3.75 -6.42
C ASN A 82 -5.69 -2.62 -5.42
N PRO A 83 -5.52 -1.35 -5.83
CA PRO A 83 -5.85 -0.19 -4.99
C PRO A 83 -7.30 -0.16 -4.49
N HIS A 84 -8.21 -0.86 -5.17
CA HIS A 84 -9.62 -0.95 -4.82
C HIS A 84 -9.99 -2.30 -4.20
N PHE A 85 -9.01 -3.05 -3.70
CA PHE A 85 -9.26 -4.38 -3.12
C PHE A 85 -10.25 -4.31 -1.94
N PHE A 86 -10.10 -3.31 -1.07
CA PHE A 86 -10.99 -3.06 0.06
C PHE A 86 -12.20 -2.18 -0.26
N GLY A 87 -12.55 -2.06 -1.54
CA GLY A 87 -13.71 -1.29 -1.99
C GLY A 87 -13.35 0.03 -2.66
N SER A 88 -14.39 0.77 -3.03
CA SER A 88 -14.24 2.04 -3.74
C SER A 88 -13.75 3.16 -2.80
N GLN A 89 -13.24 4.24 -3.39
CA GLN A 89 -12.88 5.44 -2.64
C GLN A 89 -14.08 5.99 -1.83
N ARG A 90 -15.30 5.88 -2.37
CA ARG A 90 -16.50 6.35 -1.66
C ARG A 90 -16.76 5.55 -0.39
N ASP A 91 -16.49 4.25 -0.43
CA ASP A 91 -16.85 3.31 0.63
C ASP A 91 -15.66 3.02 1.57
N ALA A 92 -14.51 3.66 1.35
CA ALA A 92 -13.30 3.51 2.17
C ALA A 92 -13.44 4.06 3.61
N LEU A 93 -14.50 4.83 3.89
CA LEU A 93 -14.74 5.45 5.19
C LEU A 93 -16.23 5.53 5.54
N GLU A 94 -16.58 4.95 6.69
CA GLU A 94 -17.90 5.02 7.31
C GLU A 94 -17.76 5.45 8.79
N GLY A 95 -18.11 6.70 9.11
CA GLY A 95 -17.81 7.27 10.42
C GLY A 95 -16.30 7.24 10.69
N GLN A 96 -15.87 6.63 11.80
CA GLN A 96 -14.46 6.44 12.15
C GLN A 96 -13.88 5.12 11.59
N ARG A 97 -14.71 4.35 10.86
CA ARG A 97 -14.35 3.02 10.36
C ARG A 97 -13.64 3.12 9.02
N LEU A 98 -12.32 2.97 9.03
CA LEU A 98 -11.51 2.79 7.83
C LEU A 98 -11.78 1.42 7.19
N TYR A 99 -12.00 1.43 5.88
CA TYR A 99 -12.23 0.27 5.01
C TYR A 99 -13.17 -0.79 5.61
N PRO A 100 -14.48 -0.50 5.71
CA PRO A 100 -15.47 -1.41 6.30
C PRO A 100 -15.54 -2.79 5.64
N GLU A 101 -15.20 -2.90 4.35
CA GLU A 101 -15.24 -4.17 3.61
C GLU A 101 -13.97 -5.04 3.78
N ALA A 102 -12.92 -4.55 4.46
CA ALA A 102 -11.61 -5.21 4.44
C ALA A 102 -11.64 -6.66 4.93
N GLU A 103 -12.33 -6.89 6.05
CA GLU A 103 -12.50 -8.22 6.64
C GLU A 103 -13.19 -9.18 5.67
N GLN A 104 -14.31 -8.76 5.08
CA GLN A 104 -15.09 -9.59 4.16
C GLN A 104 -14.30 -9.92 2.89
N ARG A 105 -13.56 -8.96 2.35
CA ARG A 105 -12.74 -9.15 1.14
C ARG A 105 -11.61 -10.15 1.38
N LEU A 106 -10.94 -10.10 2.53
CA LEU A 106 -9.89 -11.07 2.86
C LEU A 106 -10.46 -12.46 3.12
N MET A 107 -11.59 -12.57 3.82
CA MET A 107 -12.26 -13.87 4.00
C MET A 107 -12.68 -14.47 2.66
N ALA A 108 -13.20 -13.66 1.74
CA ALA A 108 -13.55 -14.12 0.40
C ALA A 108 -12.32 -14.59 -0.40
N MET A 109 -11.20 -13.84 -0.34
CA MET A 109 -9.95 -14.29 -0.96
C MET A 109 -9.44 -15.60 -0.36
N LYS A 110 -9.50 -15.79 0.95
CA LYS A 110 -9.13 -17.06 1.58
C LYS A 110 -10.01 -18.22 1.12
N ALA A 111 -11.31 -17.99 0.95
CA ALA A 111 -12.22 -19.02 0.45
C ALA A 111 -11.90 -19.44 -1.00
N LEU A 112 -11.39 -18.51 -1.82
CA LEU A 112 -10.95 -18.82 -3.19
C LEU A 112 -9.63 -19.58 -3.25
N PHE A 113 -8.78 -19.41 -2.24
CA PHE A 113 -7.43 -19.99 -2.19
C PHE A 113 -7.17 -20.70 -0.85
N PRO A 114 -7.91 -21.79 -0.54
CA PRO A 114 -7.87 -22.43 0.78
C PRO A 114 -6.53 -23.10 1.11
N GLU A 115 -5.71 -23.41 0.11
CA GLU A 115 -4.41 -24.09 0.23
C GLU A 115 -3.21 -23.14 0.07
N ASP A 116 -3.47 -21.83 -0.07
CA ASP A 116 -2.43 -20.83 -0.32
C ASP A 116 -2.25 -19.88 0.86
N ASP A 117 -1.03 -19.36 0.99
CA ASP A 117 -0.64 -18.48 2.09
C ASP A 117 -0.84 -17.02 1.69
N LEU A 118 -1.89 -16.39 2.21
CA LEU A 118 -2.21 -14.99 1.94
C LEU A 118 -1.42 -14.06 2.86
N HIS A 119 -0.81 -13.03 2.26
CA HIS A 119 -0.13 -11.94 2.97
C HIS A 119 -0.67 -10.59 2.49
N LEU A 120 -0.99 -9.70 3.41
CA LEU A 120 -1.48 -8.35 3.11
C LEU A 120 -0.33 -7.34 3.17
N PHE A 121 -0.18 -6.54 2.12
CA PHE A 121 0.75 -5.41 2.05
C PHE A 121 -0.05 -4.13 1.79
N MET A 122 0.20 -3.09 2.58
CA MET A 122 -0.57 -1.84 2.48
C MET A 122 0.19 -0.62 2.99
N ALA A 123 0.20 0.44 2.19
CA ALA A 123 0.52 1.79 2.66
C ALA A 123 -0.63 2.34 3.53
N ILE A 124 -0.30 2.92 4.68
CA ILE A 124 -1.18 3.79 5.47
C ILE A 124 -0.71 5.23 5.34
N ARG A 125 -1.52 6.20 5.77
CA ARG A 125 -1.14 7.63 5.71
C ARG A 125 -1.85 8.43 6.78
N SER A 126 -1.37 9.65 7.03
CA SER A 126 -2.03 10.58 7.98
C SER A 126 -3.52 10.73 7.66
N PRO A 127 -4.41 10.77 8.68
CA PRO A 127 -5.82 11.10 8.50
C PRO A 127 -6.05 12.43 7.79
N VAL A 128 -5.16 13.42 7.97
CA VAL A 128 -5.24 14.73 7.30
C VAL A 128 -5.13 14.52 5.79
N SER A 129 -4.02 13.91 5.35
CA SER A 129 -3.76 13.69 3.93
C SER A 129 -4.70 12.63 3.31
N PHE A 130 -5.12 11.64 4.10
CA PHE A 130 -6.13 10.66 3.68
C PHE A 130 -7.47 11.30 3.36
N LEU A 131 -8.02 12.09 4.28
CA LEU A 131 -9.30 12.77 4.08
C LEU A 131 -9.23 13.77 2.92
N SER A 132 -8.07 14.42 2.77
CA SER A 132 -7.78 15.32 1.65
C SER A 132 -7.99 14.64 0.30
N LYS A 133 -7.28 13.53 0.08
CA LYS A 133 -7.41 12.75 -1.15
C LYS A 133 -8.77 12.08 -1.28
N LEU A 134 -9.35 11.61 -0.19
CA LEU A 134 -10.67 10.98 -0.19
C LEU A 134 -11.75 11.93 -0.71
N LEU A 135 -11.66 13.21 -0.36
CA LEU A 135 -12.67 14.24 -0.64
C LEU A 135 -12.36 15.12 -1.86
N GLU A 136 -11.16 15.04 -2.43
CA GLU A 136 -10.70 15.86 -3.56
C GLU A 136 -11.71 15.88 -4.72
N LYS A 137 -12.29 14.74 -5.07
CA LYS A 137 -13.29 14.58 -6.15
C LYS A 137 -14.70 14.27 -5.67
N ALA A 138 -14.94 14.33 -4.36
CA ALA A 138 -16.24 14.04 -3.78
C ALA A 138 -17.24 15.19 -4.05
N GLY A 139 -18.50 14.85 -4.35
CA GLY A 139 -19.57 15.84 -4.44
C GLY A 139 -19.87 16.49 -3.08
N ASN A 140 -20.41 17.71 -3.08
CA ASN A 140 -20.66 18.52 -1.87
C ASN A 140 -21.43 17.77 -0.78
N GLY A 141 -22.46 16.99 -1.13
CA GLY A 141 -23.23 16.20 -0.17
C GLY A 141 -22.36 15.14 0.54
N ARG A 142 -21.50 14.43 -0.19
CA ARG A 142 -20.58 13.45 0.40
C ARG A 142 -19.55 14.12 1.30
N ARG A 143 -18.98 15.26 0.86
CA ARG A 143 -18.05 16.05 1.66
C ARG A 143 -18.66 16.44 3.00
N GLN A 144 -19.85 17.06 2.99
CA GLN A 144 -20.55 17.45 4.21
C GLN A 144 -20.83 16.24 5.12
N THR A 145 -21.27 15.12 4.55
CA THR A 145 -21.52 13.89 5.32
C THR A 145 -20.25 13.36 5.97
N VAL A 146 -19.10 13.35 5.29
CA VAL A 146 -17.83 12.93 5.90
C VAL A 146 -17.47 13.88 7.04
N LEU A 147 -17.42 15.18 6.76
CA LEU A 147 -16.98 16.18 7.73
C LEU A 147 -17.87 16.24 8.98
N ASN A 148 -19.18 16.02 8.84
CA ASN A 148 -20.10 16.04 9.98
C ASN A 148 -20.08 14.76 10.83
N ASN A 149 -19.69 13.61 10.26
CA ASN A 149 -19.82 12.31 10.92
C ASN A 149 -18.47 11.64 11.23
N THR A 150 -17.36 12.26 10.80
CA THR A 150 -16.01 11.74 10.98
C THR A 150 -15.25 12.67 11.91
N ASN A 151 -14.68 12.12 12.97
CA ASN A 151 -13.70 12.82 13.77
C ASN A 151 -12.32 12.33 13.34
N PRO A 152 -11.48 13.16 12.70
CA PRO A 152 -10.14 12.74 12.26
C PRO A 152 -9.25 12.27 13.41
N LEU A 153 -9.45 12.84 14.62
CA LEU A 153 -8.75 12.41 15.82
C LEU A 153 -9.06 10.98 16.23
N ASP A 154 -10.14 10.37 15.73
CA ASP A 154 -10.55 9.00 16.05
C ASP A 154 -10.28 8.01 14.91
N LEU A 155 -9.68 8.48 13.80
CA LEU A 155 -9.28 7.60 12.70
C LEU A 155 -8.02 6.81 13.11
N ARG A 156 -8.17 5.48 13.16
CA ARG A 156 -7.14 4.55 13.63
C ARG A 156 -6.93 3.42 12.64
N TRP A 157 -5.77 3.38 12.01
CA TRP A 157 -5.30 2.25 11.22
C TRP A 157 -5.06 1.03 12.10
N SER A 158 -4.65 1.21 13.36
CA SER A 158 -4.53 0.09 14.31
C SER A 158 -5.86 -0.60 14.57
N ALA A 159 -6.97 0.15 14.60
CA ALA A 159 -8.30 -0.43 14.73
C ALA A 159 -8.66 -1.28 13.49
N MET A 160 -8.39 -0.79 12.28
CA MET A 160 -8.58 -1.59 11.05
C MET A 160 -7.72 -2.86 11.07
N ALA A 161 -6.43 -2.74 11.37
CA ALA A 161 -5.52 -3.88 11.44
C ALA A 161 -6.00 -4.91 12.48
N ALA A 162 -6.43 -4.47 13.67
CA ALA A 162 -6.99 -5.35 14.69
C ALA A 162 -8.25 -6.11 14.22
N ARG A 163 -9.16 -5.43 13.49
CA ARG A 163 -10.33 -6.09 12.89
C ARG A 163 -9.93 -7.16 11.88
N ILE A 164 -8.98 -6.86 11.00
CA ILE A 164 -8.46 -7.82 10.02
C ILE A 164 -7.82 -9.01 10.74
N ARG A 165 -6.94 -8.78 11.71
CA ARG A 165 -6.30 -9.85 12.50
C ARG A 165 -7.30 -10.70 13.27
N THR A 166 -8.45 -10.14 13.65
CA THR A 166 -9.54 -10.92 14.28
C THR A 166 -10.27 -11.79 13.25
N ALA A 167 -10.57 -11.26 12.07
CA ALA A 167 -11.30 -11.97 11.03
C ALA A 167 -10.47 -13.05 10.31
N VAL A 168 -9.18 -12.77 10.08
CA VAL A 168 -8.23 -13.64 9.38
C VAL A 168 -6.88 -13.72 10.14
N PRO A 169 -6.84 -14.40 11.30
CA PRO A 169 -5.70 -14.39 12.23
C PRO A 169 -4.43 -15.06 11.70
N ASP A 170 -4.50 -15.73 10.57
CA ASP A 170 -3.38 -16.38 9.90
C ASP A 170 -2.78 -15.54 8.77
N VAL A 171 -3.44 -14.45 8.34
CA VAL A 171 -2.93 -13.56 7.28
C VAL A 171 -1.96 -12.53 7.87
N PRO A 172 -0.65 -12.60 7.60
CA PRO A 172 0.29 -11.59 8.06
C PRO A 172 0.03 -10.26 7.35
N ILE A 173 0.25 -9.16 8.07
CA ILE A 173 0.06 -7.81 7.55
C ILE A 173 1.39 -7.06 7.58
N THR A 174 1.83 -6.54 6.43
CA THR A 174 2.98 -5.66 6.31
C THR A 174 2.50 -4.27 5.92
N LEU A 175 2.80 -3.29 6.77
CA LEU A 175 2.41 -1.89 6.61
C LEU A 175 3.62 -0.98 6.47
N TRP A 176 3.41 0.20 5.91
CA TRP A 176 4.35 1.32 5.93
C TRP A 176 3.58 2.63 5.87
N CYS A 177 4.14 3.70 6.41
CA CYS A 177 3.60 5.04 6.22
C CYS A 177 3.92 5.53 4.81
N TYR A 178 2.94 6.11 4.13
CA TYR A 178 3.09 6.64 2.78
C TYR A 178 4.09 7.79 2.74
N GLU A 179 4.13 8.57 3.81
CA GLU A 179 5.07 9.65 4.07
C GLU A 179 6.53 9.15 4.04
N ASP A 180 6.74 7.89 4.43
CA ASP A 180 8.05 7.21 4.41
C ASP A 180 8.34 6.44 3.12
N SER A 181 7.33 6.24 2.25
CA SER A 181 7.46 5.48 1.01
C SER A 181 8.65 5.94 0.14
N PRO A 182 9.00 7.24 0.00
CA PRO A 182 10.17 7.66 -0.79
C PRO A 182 11.49 7.06 -0.29
N PHE A 183 11.62 6.77 1.01
CA PHE A 183 12.80 6.17 1.63
C PHE A 183 12.74 4.63 1.66
N LEU A 184 11.53 4.08 1.62
CA LEU A 184 11.25 2.65 1.71
C LEU A 184 11.01 1.97 0.36
N TRP A 185 10.86 2.73 -0.73
CA TRP A 185 10.40 2.24 -2.03
C TRP A 185 11.13 0.97 -2.50
N ALA A 186 12.47 0.98 -2.48
CA ALA A 186 13.26 -0.18 -2.86
C ALA A 186 13.11 -1.35 -1.88
N GLN A 187 12.95 -1.09 -0.57
CA GLN A 187 12.68 -2.14 0.42
C GLN A 187 11.31 -2.77 0.16
N ILE A 188 10.25 -1.98 0.00
CA ILE A 188 8.88 -2.48 -0.25
C ILE A 188 8.88 -3.43 -1.45
N LEU A 189 9.50 -3.03 -2.56
CA LEU A 189 9.59 -3.86 -3.77
C LEU A 189 10.35 -5.17 -3.53
N ARG A 190 11.41 -5.14 -2.72
CA ARG A 190 12.17 -6.35 -2.35
C ARG A 190 11.37 -7.28 -1.45
N GLU A 191 10.70 -6.75 -0.43
CA GLU A 191 9.86 -7.53 0.49
C GLU A 191 8.71 -8.22 -0.27
N MET A 192 8.03 -7.49 -1.16
CA MET A 192 6.97 -8.06 -2.00
C MET A 192 7.50 -9.14 -2.94
N GLY A 193 8.68 -8.92 -3.54
CA GLY A 193 9.29 -9.81 -4.54
C GLY A 193 10.22 -10.90 -4.00
N ASP A 194 10.26 -11.12 -2.69
CA ASP A 194 11.16 -12.06 -2.00
C ASP A 194 12.66 -11.87 -2.31
N MET A 195 13.07 -10.64 -2.52
CA MET A 195 14.45 -10.34 -2.90
C MET A 195 15.31 -10.09 -1.66
N LYS A 196 16.57 -10.52 -1.75
CA LYS A 196 17.57 -10.22 -0.71
C LYS A 196 17.66 -8.70 -0.46
N PRO A 197 17.91 -8.26 0.79
CA PRO A 197 17.91 -6.85 1.18
C PRO A 197 18.81 -5.93 0.35
N ASP A 198 19.88 -6.43 -0.28
CA ASP A 198 20.80 -5.62 -1.09
C ASP A 198 20.65 -5.84 -2.61
N SER A 199 19.62 -6.58 -3.03
CA SER A 199 19.33 -6.79 -4.45
C SER A 199 19.06 -5.47 -5.14
N LYS A 200 19.56 -5.33 -6.37
CA LYS A 200 19.27 -4.17 -7.20
C LYS A 200 17.80 -4.21 -7.63
N ILE A 201 17.14 -3.06 -7.60
CA ILE A 201 15.76 -2.89 -8.06
C ILE A 201 15.72 -1.81 -9.12
N ARG A 202 15.17 -2.12 -10.30
CA ARG A 202 14.91 -1.12 -11.33
C ARG A 202 13.76 -0.24 -10.85
N GLY A 203 13.98 1.08 -10.84
CA GLY A 203 12.98 2.04 -10.36
C GLY A 203 12.87 2.15 -8.85
N GLY A 204 13.88 1.70 -8.09
CA GLY A 204 13.91 1.83 -6.63
C GLY A 204 13.88 3.27 -6.07
N MET A 205 13.95 4.29 -6.94
CA MET A 205 13.82 5.72 -6.59
C MET A 205 12.66 6.39 -7.35
N ASP A 206 11.71 5.63 -7.92
CA ASP A 206 10.65 6.19 -8.78
C ASP A 206 9.67 7.09 -8.03
N LEU A 207 9.42 6.83 -6.75
CA LEU A 207 8.62 7.73 -5.90
C LEU A 207 9.43 8.94 -5.43
N LEU A 208 10.69 8.73 -5.03
CA LEU A 208 11.59 9.84 -4.71
C LEU A 208 11.74 10.84 -5.88
N ALA A 209 11.77 10.31 -7.11
CA ALA A 209 11.87 11.12 -8.32
C ALA A 209 10.63 11.95 -8.65
N SER A 210 9.45 11.66 -8.08
CA SER A 210 8.25 12.50 -8.27
C SER A 210 8.20 13.69 -7.33
N ILE A 211 8.86 13.61 -6.17
CA ILE A 211 8.86 14.68 -5.16
C ILE A 211 10.15 15.51 -5.14
N MET A 212 11.05 15.26 -6.11
CA MET A 212 12.36 15.92 -6.18
C MET A 212 12.57 16.53 -7.57
N THR A 213 13.16 17.73 -7.60
CA THR A 213 13.53 18.40 -8.85
C THR A 213 14.44 17.52 -9.72
N ARG A 214 14.37 17.73 -11.04
CA ARG A 214 15.22 17.02 -12.02
C ARG A 214 16.71 17.20 -11.72
N GLU A 215 17.10 18.39 -11.27
CA GLU A 215 18.47 18.68 -10.89
C GLU A 215 18.90 17.90 -9.64
N GLY A 216 18.06 17.89 -8.58
CA GLY A 216 18.30 17.10 -7.39
C GLY A 216 18.50 15.62 -7.71
N MET A 217 17.61 15.05 -8.52
CA MET A 217 17.71 13.64 -8.93
C MET A 217 18.98 13.32 -9.73
N ARG A 218 19.41 14.23 -10.61
CA ARG A 218 20.67 14.06 -11.36
C ARG A 218 21.87 14.04 -10.41
N ARG A 219 21.93 14.99 -9.49
CA ARG A 219 23.02 15.10 -8.49
C ARG A 219 23.02 13.90 -7.53
N LEU A 220 21.85 13.44 -7.10
CA LEU A 220 21.69 12.28 -6.23
C LEU A 220 22.23 11.01 -6.90
N ARG A 221 21.81 10.75 -8.15
CA ARG A 221 22.27 9.58 -8.92
C ARG A 221 23.78 9.59 -9.10
N GLN A 222 24.38 10.75 -9.39
CA GLN A 222 25.83 10.90 -9.47
C GLN A 222 26.49 10.58 -8.12
N TYR A 223 25.99 11.16 -7.03
CA TYR A 223 26.53 10.94 -5.68
C TYR A 223 26.53 9.47 -5.26
N LEU A 224 25.46 8.73 -5.59
CA LEU A 224 25.36 7.29 -5.35
C LEU A 224 26.25 6.46 -6.27
N HIS A 225 26.38 6.86 -7.54
CA HIS A 225 27.25 6.17 -8.50
C HIS A 225 28.73 6.22 -8.08
N GLU A 226 29.17 7.36 -7.55
CA GLU A 226 30.52 7.55 -7.01
C GLU A 226 30.77 6.75 -5.70
N ARG A 227 29.71 6.19 -5.09
CA ARG A 227 29.77 5.50 -3.79
C ARG A 227 28.94 4.19 -3.83
N PRO A 228 29.36 3.18 -4.59
CA PRO A 228 28.56 1.97 -4.84
C PRO A 228 28.38 1.07 -3.61
N GLU A 229 29.30 1.11 -2.64
CA GLU A 229 29.30 0.26 -1.43
C GLU A 229 28.46 0.84 -0.27
N MET A 230 27.59 1.80 -0.57
CA MET A 230 26.78 2.50 0.43
C MET A 230 25.67 1.60 0.97
N THR A 231 25.57 1.51 2.30
CA THR A 231 24.49 0.77 2.98
C THR A 231 23.14 1.46 2.78
N GLU A 232 22.05 0.70 2.84
CA GLU A 232 20.69 1.24 2.69
C GLU A 232 20.37 2.32 3.72
N VAL A 233 20.80 2.14 4.98
CA VAL A 233 20.62 3.13 6.06
C VAL A 233 21.29 4.46 5.69
N PHE A 234 22.49 4.42 5.10
CA PHE A 234 23.17 5.64 4.70
C PHE A 234 22.53 6.25 3.43
N LYS A 235 22.05 5.43 2.49
CA LYS A 235 21.27 5.93 1.33
C LYS A 235 20.04 6.71 1.76
N ARG A 236 19.31 6.25 2.77
CA ARG A 236 18.13 6.98 3.31
C ARG A 236 18.51 8.35 3.88
N LYS A 237 19.61 8.45 4.63
CA LYS A 237 20.14 9.74 5.11
C LYS A 237 20.52 10.67 3.96
N VAL A 238 21.09 10.12 2.89
CA VAL A 238 21.40 10.89 1.68
C VAL A 238 20.11 11.37 1.01
N PHE A 239 19.08 10.52 0.89
CA PHE A 239 17.79 10.94 0.34
C PHE A 239 17.19 12.11 1.12
N ALA A 240 17.21 12.05 2.45
CA ALA A 240 16.71 13.13 3.31
C ALA A 240 17.46 14.45 3.04
N ALA A 241 18.80 14.42 3.08
CA ALA A 241 19.63 15.59 2.82
C ALA A 241 19.44 16.19 1.41
N PHE A 242 19.06 15.37 0.42
CA PHE A 242 18.73 15.85 -0.91
C PHE A 242 17.32 16.44 -1.00
N LEU A 243 16.34 15.86 -0.32
CA LEU A 243 14.99 16.41 -0.26
C LEU A 243 14.97 17.78 0.42
N ASP A 244 15.73 17.96 1.50
CA ASP A 244 15.87 19.26 2.19
C ASP A 244 16.25 20.42 1.26
N LYS A 245 16.92 20.13 0.14
CA LYS A 245 17.42 21.14 -0.79
C LYS A 245 16.72 21.16 -2.15
N PHE A 246 16.16 20.02 -2.56
CA PHE A 246 15.71 19.80 -3.93
C PHE A 246 14.29 19.24 -4.02
N ALA A 247 13.54 19.22 -2.92
CA ALA A 247 12.14 18.86 -2.93
C ALA A 247 11.30 19.77 -3.83
N LEU A 248 10.21 19.20 -4.34
CA LEU A 248 9.13 19.95 -4.97
C LEU A 248 8.07 20.19 -3.88
N GLU A 249 8.04 21.40 -3.31
CA GLU A 249 7.15 21.73 -2.17
C GLU A 249 5.67 21.44 -2.51
N GLU A 250 5.23 21.80 -3.71
CA GLU A 250 3.87 21.54 -4.22
C GLU A 250 3.49 20.04 -4.28
N GLU A 251 4.48 19.14 -4.36
CA GLU A 251 4.24 17.69 -4.39
C GLU A 251 4.29 17.05 -3.00
N LEU A 252 4.76 17.80 -2.00
CA LEU A 252 4.81 17.37 -0.59
C LEU A 252 3.59 17.84 0.19
N GLU A 253 3.05 19.01 -0.16
CA GLU A 253 1.88 19.59 0.50
C GLU A 253 0.59 19.15 -0.19
N GLU A 254 -0.28 18.46 0.55
CA GLU A 254 -1.64 18.16 0.11
C GLU A 254 -2.60 19.17 0.74
N GLU A 255 -3.00 20.18 -0.03
CA GLU A 255 -3.96 21.18 0.45
C GLU A 255 -5.37 20.59 0.60
N LEU A 256 -5.90 20.67 1.81
CA LEU A 256 -7.33 20.54 2.07
C LEU A 256 -7.77 21.69 2.96
N ASP A 257 -8.26 22.74 2.30
CA ASP A 257 -8.84 23.90 2.98
C ASP A 257 -10.21 23.52 3.55
N ILE A 258 -10.20 22.92 4.75
CA ILE A 258 -11.39 22.78 5.58
C ILE A 258 -11.42 23.99 6.51
N ALA A 259 -12.43 24.82 6.35
CA ALA A 259 -12.59 26.07 7.11
C ALA A 259 -12.47 25.94 8.64
N ASP A 260 -12.77 24.74 9.18
CA ASP A 260 -12.75 24.46 10.62
C ASP A 260 -11.43 23.80 11.11
N TRP A 261 -10.46 23.51 10.24
CA TRP A 261 -9.20 22.88 10.63
C TRP A 261 -8.11 23.93 10.84
N THR A 262 -7.90 24.32 12.09
CA THR A 262 -6.79 25.21 12.44
C THR A 262 -5.46 24.46 12.40
N PRO A 263 -4.31 25.15 12.25
CA PRO A 263 -3.00 24.51 12.33
C PRO A 263 -2.79 23.67 13.60
N GLU A 264 -3.31 24.14 14.75
CA GLU A 264 -3.24 23.41 16.01
C GLU A 264 -4.05 22.12 15.98
N PHE A 265 -5.25 22.15 15.39
CA PHE A 265 -6.06 20.95 15.24
C PHE A 265 -5.43 19.93 14.28
N VAL A 266 -4.80 20.40 13.20
CA VAL A 266 -4.02 19.55 12.30
C VAL A 266 -2.87 18.88 13.05
N GLU A 267 -2.14 19.64 13.87
CA GLU A 267 -1.06 19.09 14.70
C GLU A 267 -1.57 18.02 15.68
N GLU A 268 -2.73 18.23 16.31
CA GLU A 268 -3.37 17.22 17.17
C GLU A 268 -3.71 15.92 16.41
N ILE A 269 -4.17 16.03 15.16
CA ILE A 269 -4.45 14.87 14.31
C ILE A 269 -3.17 14.10 13.97
N GLU A 270 -2.11 14.81 13.61
CA GLU A 270 -0.80 14.19 13.30
C GLU A 270 -0.21 13.50 14.53
N GLN A 271 -0.28 14.12 15.72
CA GLN A 271 0.16 13.48 16.97
C GLN A 271 -0.66 12.23 17.29
N ALA A 272 -1.97 12.26 17.04
CA ALA A 272 -2.83 11.10 17.21
C ALA A 272 -2.50 9.97 16.21
N TYR A 273 -2.12 10.33 14.98
CA TYR A 273 -1.65 9.39 13.97
C TYR A 273 -0.32 8.74 14.34
N ASP A 274 0.67 9.52 14.79
CA ASP A 274 1.95 8.99 15.28
C ASP A 274 1.76 8.00 16.44
N ALA A 275 0.87 8.34 17.37
CA ALA A 275 0.50 7.44 18.46
C ALA A 275 -0.14 6.14 17.95
N ASP A 276 -0.99 6.21 16.92
CA ASP A 276 -1.60 5.04 16.27
C ASP A 276 -0.57 4.18 15.54
N VAL A 277 0.39 4.79 14.82
CA VAL A 277 1.50 4.10 14.16
C VAL A 277 2.33 3.32 15.18
N ALA A 278 2.60 3.90 16.35
CA ALA A 278 3.28 3.20 17.44
C ALA A 278 2.45 2.04 18.03
N GLN A 279 1.12 2.06 17.92
CA GLN A 279 0.28 0.92 18.32
C GLN A 279 0.31 -0.22 17.31
N LEU A 280 0.43 0.06 16.00
CA LEU A 280 0.48 -0.96 14.96
C LEU A 280 1.60 -1.98 15.20
N GLN A 281 2.78 -1.52 15.61
CA GLN A 281 3.93 -2.38 15.92
C GLN A 281 3.68 -3.36 17.07
N LYS A 282 2.67 -3.11 17.91
CA LYS A 282 2.33 -3.96 19.06
C LYS A 282 1.31 -5.05 18.70
N ILE A 283 0.71 -5.00 17.51
CA ILE A 283 -0.31 -5.97 17.09
C ILE A 283 0.38 -7.24 16.58
N PRO A 284 0.12 -8.43 17.17
CA PRO A 284 0.70 -9.67 16.69
C PRO A 284 0.31 -10.00 15.24
N GLY A 285 1.32 -10.34 14.43
CA GLY A 285 1.16 -10.61 12.99
C GLY A 285 1.10 -9.36 12.11
N VAL A 286 1.35 -8.17 12.69
CA VAL A 286 1.59 -6.92 11.94
C VAL A 286 3.07 -6.59 11.96
N THR A 287 3.62 -6.29 10.79
CA THR A 287 4.98 -5.78 10.59
C THR A 287 4.89 -4.38 10.03
N LEU A 288 5.54 -3.40 10.67
CA LEU A 288 5.65 -2.03 10.15
C LEU A 288 7.06 -1.82 9.59
N LEU A 289 7.16 -1.53 8.30
CA LEU A 289 8.41 -1.11 7.67
C LEU A 289 8.66 0.36 8.03
N THR A 290 9.88 0.66 8.48
CA THR A 290 10.29 2.00 8.94
C THR A 290 11.64 2.39 8.31
N PRO A 291 11.89 3.69 8.06
CA PRO A 291 13.16 4.18 7.52
C PRO A 291 14.41 3.88 8.36
#